data_AF-A0A2J8LSP3-F1
#
_entry.id   AF-A0A2J8LSP3-F1
#
_cell.length_a   1.000
_cell.length_b   1.000
_cell.length_c   1.000
_cell.angle_alpha   90.00
_cell.angle_beta   90.00
_cell.angle_gamma   90.00
#
_symmetry.space_group_name_H-M   'P 1'
#
loop_
_entity.id
_entity.type
_entity.pdbx_description
1 polymer ?
#
loop_
_entity_poly.entity_id
_entity_poly.type
_entity_poly.pdbx_seq_one_letter_code
_entity_poly.pdbx_strand_id
1 'polypeptide(L)'
;PDLSTTYCGSAAYASPEVLLGIPYDPKKYDVWSMGVVLYVMVTGCMPFDDSDIAGLPRRQKRGVLYPEGLELSERCKALIAELLQFSPSARPSAGQVARNCWLRAGDSG
;
A
#
# COMPACT_ATOMS: atom_id res chain seq x y z
N PRO A 1 -29.81 15.13 12.57
CA PRO A 1 -28.85 14.77 11.52
C PRO A 1 -27.63 14.08 12.14
N ASP A 2 -27.54 12.76 11.98
CA ASP A 2 -26.36 11.99 12.37
C ASP A 2 -25.20 12.37 11.43
N LEU A 3 -24.36 13.31 11.87
CA LEU A 3 -23.05 13.51 11.26
C LEU A 3 -22.20 12.29 11.64
N SER A 4 -21.87 11.46 10.65
CA SER A 4 -20.80 10.47 10.81
C SER A 4 -19.50 11.20 11.14
N THR A 5 -18.92 10.92 12.30
CA THR A 5 -17.58 11.36 12.72
C THR A 5 -16.49 10.41 12.23
N THR A 6 -16.87 9.34 11.52
CA THR A 6 -15.97 8.31 11.03
C THR A 6 -15.46 8.68 9.65
N TYR A 7 -14.14 8.81 9.55
CA TYR A 7 -13.43 9.12 8.31
C TYR A 7 -13.74 8.04 7.25
N CYS A 8 -14.13 8.48 6.05
CA CYS A 8 -14.41 7.60 4.92
C CYS A 8 -13.16 6.76 4.60
N GLY A 9 -13.32 5.44 4.46
CA GLY A 9 -12.23 4.45 4.31
C GLY A 9 -11.26 4.65 3.14
N SER A 10 -11.40 5.71 2.34
CA SER A 10 -10.44 6.11 1.31
C SER A 10 -9.08 6.50 1.86
N ALA A 11 -9.00 7.04 3.09
CA ALA A 11 -7.72 7.48 3.67
C ALA A 11 -6.74 6.32 3.91
N ALA A 12 -7.27 5.13 4.18
CA ALA A 12 -6.51 3.90 4.39
C ALA A 12 -5.72 3.46 3.13
N TYR A 13 -6.16 3.87 1.95
CA TYR A 13 -5.53 3.59 0.65
C TYR A 13 -4.70 4.77 0.12
N ALA A 14 -4.69 5.89 0.83
CA ALA A 14 -4.07 7.12 0.36
C ALA A 14 -2.54 7.05 0.49
N SER A 15 -1.86 7.48 -0.57
CA SER A 15 -0.40 7.62 -0.57
C SER A 15 0.10 8.71 0.40
N PRO A 16 1.36 8.65 0.85
CA PRO A 16 1.94 9.65 1.75
C PRO A 16 1.77 11.09 1.26
N GLU A 17 1.96 11.32 -0.03
CA GLU A 17 1.86 12.64 -0.65
C GLU A 17 0.46 13.25 -0.56
N VAL A 18 -0.58 12.43 -0.73
CA VAL A 18 -1.97 12.88 -0.57
C VAL A 18 -2.28 13.20 0.89
N LEU A 19 -1.81 12.37 1.82
CA LEU A 19 -1.99 12.62 3.26
C LEU A 19 -1.24 13.85 3.76
N LEU A 20 -0.12 14.19 3.11
CA LEU A 20 0.67 15.39 3.40
C LEU A 20 0.16 16.64 2.66
N GLY A 21 -0.89 16.53 1.84
CA GLY A 21 -1.45 17.65 1.09
C GLY A 21 -0.52 18.23 0.03
N ILE A 22 0.44 17.42 -0.47
CA ILE A 22 1.36 17.86 -1.52
C ILE A 22 0.81 17.44 -2.91
N PRO A 23 1.14 18.18 -3.98
CA PRO A 23 0.81 17.76 -5.34
C PRO A 23 1.36 16.36 -5.63
N TYR A 24 0.54 15.52 -6.26
CA TYR A 24 0.86 14.12 -6.51
C TYR A 24 0.69 13.73 -7.97
N ASP A 25 1.44 12.72 -8.39
CA ASP A 25 1.23 12.05 -9.68
C ASP A 25 0.14 10.99 -9.49
N PRO A 26 -1.02 11.10 -10.18
CA PRO A 26 -2.12 10.17 -10.02
C PRO A 26 -1.74 8.73 -10.38
N LYS A 27 -0.80 8.52 -11.31
CA LYS A 27 -0.35 7.17 -11.68
C LYS A 27 0.48 6.53 -10.56
N LYS A 28 1.26 7.34 -9.82
CA LYS A 28 2.04 6.86 -8.68
C LYS A 28 1.19 6.66 -7.44
N TYR A 29 0.13 7.45 -7.30
CA TYR A 29 -0.92 7.24 -6.31
C TYR A 29 -1.60 5.88 -6.54
N ASP A 30 -2.03 5.59 -7.77
CA ASP A 30 -2.68 4.31 -8.10
C ASP A 30 -1.78 3.11 -7.77
N VAL A 31 -0.47 3.21 -8.08
CA VAL A 31 0.52 2.16 -7.74
C VAL A 31 0.63 1.94 -6.23
N TRP A 32 0.54 3.00 -5.42
CA TRP A 32 0.49 2.87 -3.96
C TRP A 32 -0.78 2.16 -3.52
N SER A 33 -1.94 2.62 -3.99
CA SER A 33 -3.24 2.01 -3.64
C SER A 33 -3.30 0.54 -4.07
N MET A 34 -2.71 0.17 -5.21
CA MET A 34 -2.52 -1.23 -5.60
C MET A 34 -1.71 -2.03 -4.58
N GLY A 35 -0.65 -1.45 -4.02
CA GLY A 35 0.14 -2.07 -2.95
C GLY A 35 -0.67 -2.31 -1.68
N VAL A 36 -1.51 -1.35 -1.29
CA VAL A 36 -2.41 -1.49 -0.13
C VAL A 36 -3.42 -2.61 -0.38
N VAL A 37 -4.07 -2.61 -1.55
CA VAL A 37 -5.04 -3.66 -1.92
C VAL A 37 -4.38 -5.03 -1.99
N LEU A 38 -3.19 -5.14 -2.59
CA LEU A 38 -2.44 -6.40 -2.64
C LEU A 38 -2.13 -6.92 -1.24
N TYR A 39 -1.62 -6.06 -0.37
CA TYR A 39 -1.35 -6.42 1.02
C TYR A 39 -2.62 -6.95 1.71
N VAL A 40 -3.76 -6.25 1.58
CA VAL A 40 -5.04 -6.68 2.16
C VAL A 40 -5.48 -8.03 1.60
N MET A 41 -5.34 -8.26 0.30
CA MET A 41 -5.72 -9.54 -0.33
C MET A 41 -4.92 -10.73 0.21
N VAL A 42 -3.63 -10.54 0.50
CA VAL A 42 -2.75 -11.64 0.92
C VAL A 42 -2.63 -11.82 2.43
N THR A 43 -2.96 -10.78 3.21
CA THR A 43 -2.87 -10.82 4.68
C THR A 43 -4.23 -10.80 5.39
N GLY A 44 -5.28 -10.33 4.70
CA GLY A 44 -6.59 -10.08 5.30
C GLY A 44 -6.65 -8.84 6.21
N CYS A 45 -5.58 -8.06 6.35
CA CYS A 45 -5.51 -6.90 7.22
C CYS A 45 -4.94 -5.66 6.52
N MET A 46 -5.09 -4.49 7.14
CA MET A 46 -4.54 -3.24 6.60
C MET A 46 -3.02 -3.16 6.84
N PRO A 47 -2.23 -2.68 5.87
CA PRO A 47 -0.78 -2.51 6.04
C PRO A 47 -0.42 -1.43 7.06
N PHE A 48 -1.31 -0.44 7.25
CA PHE A 48 -1.11 0.68 8.15
C PHE A 48 -2.40 0.97 8.91
N ASP A 49 -2.27 1.20 10.21
CA ASP A 49 -3.35 1.65 11.07
C ASP A 49 -3.78 3.07 10.68
N ASP A 50 -5.04 3.24 10.27
CA ASP A 50 -5.65 4.50 9.83
C ASP A 50 -6.53 5.16 10.92
N SER A 51 -6.51 4.65 12.16
CA SER A 51 -7.23 5.28 13.30
C SER A 51 -6.74 6.70 13.61
N ASP A 52 -5.47 6.99 13.32
CA ASP A 52 -4.83 8.30 13.47
C ASP A 52 -4.27 8.80 12.13
N ILE A 53 -5.09 9.46 11.33
CA ILE A 53 -4.70 9.95 10.01
C ILE A 53 -3.48 10.89 10.05
N ALA A 54 -3.32 11.67 11.12
CA ALA A 54 -2.18 12.59 11.27
C ALA A 54 -0.85 11.85 11.47
N GLY A 55 -0.86 10.72 12.17
CA GLY A 55 0.31 9.86 12.33
C GLY A 55 0.56 8.90 11.16
N LEU A 56 -0.41 8.69 10.28
CA LEU A 56 -0.36 7.71 9.20
C LEU A 56 0.87 7.87 8.27
N PRO A 57 1.25 9.07 7.80
CA PRO A 57 2.46 9.24 6.99
C PRO A 57 3.75 8.78 7.70
N ARG A 58 3.84 8.98 9.02
CA ARG A 58 4.99 8.51 9.80
C ARG A 58 5.02 6.98 9.87
N ARG A 59 3.86 6.32 9.90
CA ARG A 59 3.75 4.85 9.87
C ARG A 59 4.12 4.32 8.48
N GLN A 60 3.57 4.92 7.43
CA GLN A 60 3.90 4.61 6.04
C GLN A 60 5.41 4.70 5.76
N LYS A 61 6.09 5.70 6.34
CA LYS A 61 7.55 5.86 6.22
C LYS A 61 8.37 4.75 6.85
N ARG A 62 7.84 4.06 7.88
CA ARG A 62 8.53 2.91 8.50
C ARG A 62 8.45 1.63 7.66
N GLY A 63 7.57 1.61 6.66
CA GLY A 63 7.29 0.42 5.85
C GLY A 63 6.24 -0.48 6.48
N VAL A 64 5.86 -1.51 5.74
CA VAL A 64 4.85 -2.49 6.17
C VAL A 64 5.44 -3.52 7.12
N LEU A 65 4.60 -3.99 8.04
CA LEU A 65 4.85 -5.17 8.87
C LEU A 65 3.87 -6.25 8.45
N TYR A 66 4.22 -7.52 8.63
CA TYR A 66 3.35 -8.65 8.28
C TYR A 66 2.87 -9.34 9.56
N PRO A 67 1.66 -9.95 9.56
CA PRO A 67 1.17 -10.72 10.71
C PRO A 67 2.12 -11.87 11.08
N GLU A 68 2.27 -12.12 12.38
CA GLU A 68 3.05 -13.25 12.86
C GLU A 68 2.43 -14.59 12.38
N GLY A 69 3.29 -15.52 11.96
CA GLY A 69 2.86 -16.83 11.47
C GLY A 69 2.30 -16.86 10.04
N LEU A 70 2.22 -15.72 9.35
CA LEU A 70 1.81 -15.69 7.94
C LEU A 70 2.97 -16.11 7.02
N GLU A 71 2.79 -17.21 6.32
CA GLU A 71 3.71 -17.63 5.27
C GLU A 71 3.35 -16.95 3.94
N LEU A 72 4.24 -16.08 3.48
CA LEU A 72 4.14 -15.40 2.19
C LEU A 72 5.47 -15.57 1.45
N SER A 73 5.39 -15.84 0.15
CA SER A 73 6.59 -15.94 -0.67
C SER A 73 7.37 -14.62 -0.66
N GLU A 74 8.69 -14.71 -0.62
CA GLU A 74 9.57 -13.52 -0.60
C GLU A 74 9.35 -12.64 -1.83
N ARG A 75 8.94 -13.24 -2.96
CA ARG A 75 8.57 -12.51 -4.18
C ARG A 75 7.31 -11.65 -3.99
N CYS A 76 6.32 -12.14 -3.25
CA CYS A 76 5.12 -11.37 -2.91
C CYS A 76 5.49 -10.17 -2.03
N LYS A 77 6.26 -10.42 -0.96
CA LYS A 77 6.71 -9.37 -0.03
C LYS A 77 7.55 -8.31 -0.73
N ALA A 78 8.43 -8.73 -1.65
CA ALA A 78 9.24 -7.83 -2.46
C ALA A 78 8.37 -6.93 -3.35
N LEU A 79 7.36 -7.49 -4.03
CA LEU A 79 6.44 -6.69 -4.83
C LEU A 79 5.66 -5.69 -3.97
N ILE A 80 5.13 -6.11 -2.82
CA ILE A 80 4.44 -5.19 -1.89
C ILE A 80 5.37 -4.05 -1.45
N ALA A 81 6.63 -4.36 -1.12
CA ALA A 81 7.62 -3.36 -0.74
C ALA A 81 7.97 -2.38 -1.87
N GLU A 82 7.98 -2.82 -3.13
CA GLU A 82 8.16 -1.95 -4.31
C GLU A 82 6.97 -1.00 -4.51
N LEU A 83 5.73 -1.50 -4.34
CA LEU A 83 4.51 -0.71 -4.51
C LEU A 83 4.34 0.33 -3.39
N LEU A 84 4.69 -0.04 -2.16
CA LEU A 84 4.53 0.77 -0.95
C LEU A 84 5.79 1.58 -0.61
N GLN A 85 6.56 1.99 -1.62
CA GLN A 85 7.65 2.93 -1.43
C GLN A 85 7.12 4.31 -1.02
N PHE A 86 7.67 4.87 0.06
CA PHE A 86 7.27 6.18 0.56
C PHE A 86 7.46 7.27 -0.51
N SER A 87 8.59 7.25 -1.22
CA SER A 87 8.84 8.17 -2.32
C SER A 87 8.11 7.74 -3.61
N PRO A 88 7.28 8.60 -4.24
CA PRO A 88 6.58 8.27 -5.48
C PRO A 88 7.51 7.93 -6.65
N SER A 89 8.70 8.53 -6.69
CA SER A 89 9.70 8.28 -7.74
C SER A 89 10.33 6.89 -7.66
N ALA A 90 10.35 6.30 -6.46
CA ALA A 90 10.89 4.95 -6.23
C ALA A 90 9.86 3.85 -6.55
N ARG A 91 8.58 4.20 -6.67
CA ARG A 91 7.53 3.25 -7.07
C ARG A 91 7.70 2.86 -8.54
N PRO A 92 7.43 1.61 -8.93
CA PRO A 92 7.38 1.22 -10.34
C PRO A 92 6.22 1.92 -11.07
N SER A 93 6.22 1.85 -12.40
CA SER A 93 5.02 2.13 -13.20
C SER A 93 4.09 0.91 -13.22
N ALA A 94 2.79 1.12 -13.44
CA ALA A 94 1.85 0.01 -13.57
C ALA A 94 2.27 -1.04 -14.63
N GLY A 95 2.90 -0.60 -15.73
CA GLY A 95 3.44 -1.51 -16.74
C GLY A 95 4.64 -2.33 -16.26
N GLN A 96 5.46 -1.81 -15.35
CA GLN A 96 6.52 -2.59 -14.68
C GLN A 96 5.92 -3.57 -13.68
N VAL A 97 4.92 -3.14 -12.90
CA VAL A 97 4.18 -4.00 -11.96
C VAL A 97 3.59 -5.20 -12.68
N ALA A 98 2.86 -4.99 -13.78
CA ALA A 98 2.27 -6.07 -14.57
C ALA A 98 3.28 -7.09 -15.13
N ARG A 99 4.56 -6.69 -15.23
CA ARG A 99 5.66 -7.57 -15.67
C ARG A 99 6.40 -8.24 -14.52
N ASN A 100 6.06 -7.93 -13.26
CA ASN A 100 6.72 -8.48 -12.09
C ASN A 100 6.59 -10.01 -12.08
N CYS A 101 7.67 -10.69 -11.67
CA CYS A 101 7.75 -12.14 -11.71
C CYS A 101 6.71 -12.81 -10.81
N TRP A 102 6.34 -12.21 -9.67
CA TRP A 102 5.32 -12.78 -8.79
C TRP A 102 3.95 -12.82 -9.46
N LEU A 103 3.54 -11.71 -10.10
CA LEU A 103 2.26 -11.63 -10.82
C LEU A 103 2.20 -12.55 -12.04
N ARG A 104 3.34 -12.73 -12.74
CA ARG A 104 3.40 -13.58 -13.94
C ARG A 104 3.58 -15.05 -13.63
N ALA A 105 4.24 -15.39 -12.54
CA ALA A 105 4.62 -16.76 -12.24
C ALA A 105 3.44 -17.59 -11.71
N GLY A 106 2.35 -16.98 -11.24
CA GLY A 106 1.20 -17.68 -10.65
C GLY A 106 1.65 -18.66 -9.57
N ASP A 107 1.82 -18.15 -8.34
CA ASP A 107 2.45 -18.83 -7.18
C ASP A 107 2.53 -20.36 -7.31
N SER A 108 3.60 -20.83 -7.96
CA SER A 108 3.98 -22.24 -7.94
C SER A 108 4.78 -22.40 -6.65
N GLY A 109 4.06 -22.60 -5.55
CA GLY A 109 4.62 -23.04 -4.29
C GLY A 109 5.33 -24.38 -4.44
#